data_AF-A0A822DFJ2-F1
#
_entry.id   AF-A0A822DFJ2-F1
#
_cell.length_a   1.000
_cell.length_b   1.000
_cell.length_c   1.000
_cell.angle_alpha   90.00
_cell.angle_beta   90.00
_cell.angle_gamma   90.00
#
_symmetry.space_group_name_H-M   'P 1'
#
loop_
_entity.id
_entity.type
_entity.pdbx_description
1 polymer ?
#
loop_
_entity_poly.entity_id
_entity_poly.type
_entity_poly.pdbx_seq_one_letter_code
_entity_poly.pdbx_strand_id
1 'polypeptide(L)'
;MLASNVPKIAPFLMYFLMGVPLALGTTTILCIDLLTIIPAISLAYEEAETDIMKRRPRDPQHDRLVNRRLILTTHGQIGFIQAAAGFFTYFVIMAENGFLPSRLFGLRKSWESKGINDLQDSYGQEWTYEQRKQLEFKCHGAFFIAIVICQWAALIICKTRRNSILHQGMK
;
A
#
# COMPACT_ATOMS: atom_id res chain seq x y z
N MET A 1 -8.24 6.84 -4.25
CA MET A 1 -7.41 6.40 -5.40
C MET A 1 -6.01 7.01 -5.43
N LEU A 2 -5.83 8.30 -5.13
CA LEU A 2 -4.47 8.87 -5.03
C LEU A 2 -3.68 8.38 -3.81
N ALA A 3 -4.37 8.06 -2.71
CA ALA A 3 -3.74 7.56 -1.47
C ALA A 3 -2.95 6.26 -1.66
N SER A 4 -3.37 5.38 -2.58
CA SER A 4 -2.69 4.10 -2.83
C SER A 4 -1.36 4.25 -3.58
N ASN A 5 -0.99 5.46 -4.01
CA ASN A 5 0.31 5.68 -4.65
C ASN A 5 1.47 5.65 -3.64
N VAL A 6 1.23 6.08 -2.40
CA VAL A 6 2.24 6.05 -1.33
C VAL A 6 2.72 4.62 -1.02
N PRO A 7 1.84 3.64 -0.74
CA PRO A 7 2.26 2.26 -0.50
C PRO A 7 2.84 1.55 -1.75
N LYS A 8 2.66 2.08 -2.97
CA LYS A 8 3.32 1.57 -4.17
C LYS A 8 4.76 2.07 -4.30
N ILE A 9 5.00 3.34 -3.99
CA ILE A 9 6.33 3.97 -4.11
C ILE A 9 7.22 3.61 -2.93
N ALA A 10 6.66 3.46 -1.72
CA ALA A 10 7.44 3.23 -0.51
C ALA A 10 8.28 1.95 -0.56
N PRO A 11 7.80 0.78 -1.04
CA PRO A 11 8.61 -0.43 -1.21
C PRO A 11 9.82 -0.24 -2.11
N PHE A 12 9.69 0.53 -3.20
CA PHE A 12 10.81 0.86 -4.07
C PHE A 12 11.82 1.77 -3.37
N LEU A 13 11.34 2.82 -2.69
CA LEU A 13 12.20 3.68 -1.88
C LEU A 13 13.00 2.87 -0.86
N MET A 14 12.36 1.94 -0.16
CA MET A 14 13.03 1.09 0.82
C MET A 14 14.04 0.14 0.16
N TYR A 15 13.70 -0.45 -0.98
CA TYR A 15 14.58 -1.30 -1.77
C TYR A 15 15.85 -0.56 -2.24
N PHE A 16 15.74 0.72 -2.61
CA PHE A 16 16.89 1.54 -3.02
C PHE A 16 17.71 2.06 -1.84
N LEU A 17 17.05 2.58 -0.80
CA LEU A 17 17.73 3.24 0.33
C LEU A 17 18.32 2.25 1.33
N MET A 18 17.59 1.18 1.64
CA MET A 18 17.94 0.22 2.70
C MET A 18 18.52 -1.09 2.15
N GLY A 19 18.50 -1.28 0.84
CA GLY A 19 19.05 -2.48 0.20
C GLY A 19 18.39 -3.78 0.66
N VAL A 20 17.10 -3.72 0.99
CA VAL A 20 16.28 -4.88 1.37
C VAL A 20 15.75 -5.62 0.14
N PRO A 21 15.39 -6.91 0.23
CA PRO A 21 14.70 -7.63 -0.84
C PRO A 21 13.40 -6.94 -1.26
N LEU A 22 13.03 -7.04 -2.55
CA LEU A 22 11.87 -6.35 -3.10
C LEU A 22 10.59 -6.79 -2.38
N ALA A 23 9.92 -5.87 -1.68
CA ALA A 23 8.71 -6.17 -0.91
C ALA A 23 7.44 -6.22 -1.78
N LEU A 24 7.43 -5.55 -2.93
CA LEU A 24 6.28 -5.48 -3.83
C LEU A 24 6.74 -5.56 -5.29
N GLY A 25 6.25 -6.54 -6.04
CA GLY A 25 6.57 -6.72 -7.45
C GLY A 25 5.78 -5.77 -8.36
N THR A 26 6.32 -5.48 -9.54
CA THR A 26 5.63 -4.66 -10.57
C THR A 26 4.31 -5.29 -11.02
N THR A 27 4.23 -6.61 -11.09
CA THR A 27 2.99 -7.35 -11.40
C THR A 27 1.92 -7.11 -10.35
N THR A 28 2.26 -7.18 -9.06
CA THR A 28 1.31 -6.90 -7.96
C THR A 28 0.86 -5.44 -7.94
N ILE A 29 1.70 -4.49 -8.34
CA ILE A 29 1.31 -3.08 -8.49
C ILE A 29 0.23 -2.92 -9.56
N LEU A 30 0.45 -3.52 -10.73
CA LEU A 30 -0.54 -3.49 -11.81
C LEU A 30 -1.86 -4.10 -11.36
N CYS A 31 -1.83 -5.20 -10.60
CA CYS A 31 -3.03 -5.79 -10.02
C CYS A 31 -3.76 -4.82 -9.07
N ILE A 32 -3.03 -4.08 -8.22
CA ILE A 32 -3.62 -3.07 -7.32
C ILE A 32 -4.26 -1.96 -8.15
N ASP A 33 -3.56 -1.45 -9.17
CA ASP A 33 -4.07 -0.39 -10.03
C ASP A 33 -5.39 -0.80 -10.69
N LEU A 34 -5.45 -1.99 -11.27
CA LEU A 34 -6.66 -2.53 -11.88
C LEU A 34 -7.80 -2.72 -10.86
N LEU A 35 -7.50 -3.30 -9.69
CA LEU A 35 -8.51 -3.52 -8.65
C LEU A 35 -9.06 -2.22 -8.07
N THR A 36 -8.27 -1.15 -8.01
CA THR A 36 -8.73 0.12 -7.47
C THR A 36 -9.76 0.84 -8.35
N ILE A 37 -9.90 0.45 -9.63
CA ILE A 37 -10.83 1.07 -10.59
C ILE A 37 -12.28 0.85 -10.17
N ILE A 38 -12.64 -0.39 -9.81
CA ILE A 38 -14.00 -0.77 -9.38
C ILE A 38 -14.51 0.09 -8.21
N PRO A 39 -13.81 0.18 -7.06
CA PRO A 39 -14.22 1.00 -5.94
C PRO A 39 -14.23 2.50 -6.25
N ALA A 40 -13.37 2.95 -7.17
CA ALA A 40 -13.37 4.34 -7.59
C ALA A 40 -14.59 4.71 -8.44
N ILE A 41 -15.01 3.82 -9.34
CA ILE A 41 -16.23 3.98 -10.12
C ILE A 41 -17.44 3.92 -9.19
N SER A 42 -17.46 3.02 -8.21
CA SER A 42 -18.54 2.94 -7.21
C SER A 42 -18.75 4.26 -6.47
N LEU A 43 -17.67 4.98 -6.13
CA LEU A 43 -17.74 6.26 -5.43
C LEU A 43 -18.35 7.38 -6.29
N ALA A 44 -18.34 7.24 -7.62
CA ALA A 44 -18.99 8.21 -8.52
C ALA A 44 -20.52 8.12 -8.48
N TYR A 45 -21.08 7.00 -8.00
CA TYR A 45 -22.52 6.79 -7.84
C TYR A 45 -23.05 7.20 -6.46
N GLU A 46 -22.23 7.79 -5.59
CA GLU A 46 -22.67 8.27 -4.27
C GLU A 46 -23.64 9.44 -4.37
N GLU A 47 -24.65 9.42 -3.49
CA GLU A 47 -25.61 10.50 -3.34
C GLU A 47 -25.00 11.72 -2.62
N ALA A 48 -25.63 12.88 -2.81
CA ALA A 48 -25.18 14.12 -2.19
C ALA A 48 -25.32 14.07 -0.65
N GLU A 49 -24.23 14.33 0.07
CA GLU A 49 -24.21 14.39 1.56
C GLU A 49 -25.10 15.50 2.15
N THR A 50 -25.35 16.56 1.39
CA THR A 50 -26.17 17.71 1.80
C THR A 50 -26.87 18.27 0.56
N ASP A 51 -27.98 18.98 0.76
CA ASP A 51 -28.70 19.69 -0.31
C ASP A 51 -27.76 20.64 -1.09
N ILE A 52 -27.25 20.15 -2.22
CA ILE A 52 -26.29 20.87 -3.07
C ILE A 52 -26.95 22.06 -3.78
N MET A 53 -28.28 22.02 -3.97
CA MET A 53 -29.03 23.07 -4.66
C MET A 53 -29.18 24.34 -3.82
N LYS A 54 -29.00 24.24 -2.50
CA LYS A 54 -28.97 25.40 -1.59
C LYS A 54 -27.60 26.08 -1.52
N ARG A 55 -26.55 25.50 -2.11
CA ARG A 55 -25.19 26.02 -2.05
C ARG A 55 -24.90 26.97 -3.21
N ARG A 56 -24.15 28.05 -2.95
CA ARG A 56 -23.68 28.97 -4.00
C ARG A 56 -22.74 28.25 -4.99
N PRO A 57 -22.71 28.65 -6.28
CA PRO A 57 -21.77 28.12 -7.26
C PRO A 57 -20.32 28.22 -6.77
N ARG A 58 -19.53 27.20 -7.13
CA ARG A 58 -18.12 27.07 -6.74
C ARG A 58 -17.26 28.16 -7.39
N ASP A 59 -16.32 28.73 -6.64
CA ASP A 59 -15.31 29.65 -7.17
C ASP A 59 -14.16 28.86 -7.84
N PRO A 60 -13.91 29.03 -9.16
CA PRO A 60 -12.86 28.31 -9.88
C PRO A 60 -11.44 28.60 -9.37
N GLN A 61 -11.17 29.77 -8.80
CA GLN A 61 -9.82 30.18 -8.40
C GLN A 61 -9.45 29.67 -7.00
N HIS A 62 -10.40 29.75 -6.05
CA HIS A 62 -10.17 29.42 -4.64
C HIS A 62 -10.56 27.98 -4.29
N ASP A 63 -11.68 27.48 -4.81
CA ASP A 63 -12.12 26.11 -4.58
C ASP A 63 -11.55 25.23 -5.69
N ARG A 64 -10.40 24.59 -5.48
CA ARG A 64 -9.83 23.62 -6.43
C ARG A 64 -10.34 22.19 -6.16
N LEU A 65 -10.36 21.35 -7.20
CA LEU A 65 -10.78 19.94 -7.08
C LEU A 65 -9.81 19.18 -6.17
N VAL A 66 -8.52 19.41 -6.40
CA VAL A 66 -7.44 18.87 -5.58
C VAL A 66 -6.86 20.01 -4.76
N ASN A 67 -7.21 20.03 -3.48
CA ASN A 67 -6.68 20.98 -2.52
C ASN A 67 -5.47 20.40 -1.80
N ARG A 68 -4.56 21.27 -1.32
CA ARG A 68 -3.41 20.85 -0.51
C ARG A 68 -3.83 20.04 0.73
N ARG A 69 -4.94 20.42 1.37
CA ARG A 69 -5.53 19.66 2.49
C ARG A 69 -5.87 18.22 2.10
N LEU A 70 -6.47 18.02 0.91
CA LEU A 70 -6.80 16.69 0.41
C LEU A 70 -5.54 15.86 0.17
N ILE A 71 -4.51 16.43 -0.45
CA ILE A 71 -3.23 15.74 -0.68
C ILE A 71 -2.59 15.34 0.66
N LEU A 72 -2.53 16.25 1.63
CA LEU A 72 -1.94 15.98 2.94
C LEU A 72 -2.68 14.88 3.71
N THR A 73 -4.01 14.91 3.75
CA THR A 73 -4.80 13.84 4.41
C THR A 73 -4.65 12.50 3.68
N THR A 74 -4.74 12.50 2.35
CA THR A 74 -4.71 11.25 1.58
C THR A 74 -3.32 10.61 1.51
N HIS A 75 -2.26 11.38 1.22
CA HIS A 75 -0.90 10.85 1.09
C HIS A 75 -0.18 10.81 2.44
N GLY A 76 -0.34 11.85 3.26
CA GLY A 76 0.38 11.98 4.52
C GLY A 76 -0.18 11.11 5.65
N GLN A 77 -1.50 10.98 5.76
CA GLN A 77 -2.12 10.17 6.82
C GLN A 77 -2.52 8.79 6.32
N ILE A 78 -3.47 8.71 5.37
CA ILE A 78 -4.02 7.43 4.91
C ILE A 78 -2.94 6.61 4.20
N GLY A 79 -2.22 7.22 3.24
CA GLY A 79 -1.15 6.56 2.50
C GLY A 79 -0.01 6.07 3.39
N PHE A 80 0.34 6.82 4.44
CA PHE A 80 1.35 6.41 5.40
C PHE A 80 0.92 5.20 6.24
N ILE A 81 -0.33 5.19 6.73
CA ILE A 81 -0.89 4.05 7.46
C ILE A 81 -0.93 2.80 6.57
N GLN A 82 -1.35 2.94 5.30
CA GLN A 82 -1.34 1.85 4.33
C GLN A 82 0.07 1.30 4.08
N ALA A 83 1.06 2.18 3.91
CA ALA A 83 2.45 1.77 3.73
C ALA A 83 2.98 1.04 4.96
N ALA A 84 2.71 1.57 6.16
CA ALA A 84 3.12 0.94 7.43
C ALA A 84 2.50 -0.45 7.60
N ALA A 85 1.21 -0.63 7.27
CA ALA A 85 0.54 -1.93 7.32
C ALA A 85 1.18 -2.94 6.34
N GLY A 86 1.48 -2.51 5.11
CA GLY A 86 2.18 -3.34 4.13
C GLY A 86 3.57 -3.76 4.61
N PHE A 87 4.39 -2.82 5.08
CA PHE A 87 5.72 -3.13 5.61
C PHE A 87 5.67 -4.02 6.85
N PHE A 88 4.68 -3.82 7.72
CA PHE A 88 4.48 -4.69 8.87
C PHE A 88 4.26 -6.14 8.42
N THR A 89 3.37 -6.40 7.46
CA THR A 89 3.16 -7.75 6.94
C THR A 89 4.41 -8.35 6.28
N TYR A 90 5.19 -7.52 5.57
CA TYR A 90 6.46 -7.94 4.98
C TYR A 90 7.47 -8.38 6.04
N PHE A 91 7.68 -7.58 7.09
CA PHE A 91 8.62 -7.90 8.15
C PHE A 91 8.20 -9.12 8.96
N VAL A 92 6.90 -9.29 9.22
CA VAL A 92 6.36 -10.46 9.93
C VAL A 92 6.66 -11.73 9.14
N ILE A 93 6.35 -11.76 7.83
CA ILE A 93 6.59 -12.95 7.01
C ILE A 93 8.08 -13.24 6.87
N MET A 94 8.92 -12.21 6.69
CA MET A 94 10.37 -12.40 6.64
C MET A 94 10.91 -12.95 7.98
N ALA A 95 10.45 -12.42 9.11
CA ALA A 95 10.89 -12.87 10.44
C ALA A 95 10.44 -14.30 10.75
N GLU A 96 9.22 -14.67 10.39
CA GLU A 96 8.70 -16.04 10.53
C GLU A 96 9.48 -17.05 9.70
N ASN A 97 10.03 -16.63 8.54
CA ASN A 97 10.87 -17.47 7.69
C ASN A 97 12.38 -17.32 7.98
N GLY A 98 12.77 -16.74 9.11
CA GLY A 98 14.18 -16.69 9.56
C GLY A 98 14.99 -15.45 9.18
N PHE A 99 14.41 -14.54 8.40
CA PHE A 99 15.02 -13.27 8.05
C PHE A 99 14.53 -12.16 8.98
N LEU A 100 15.23 -11.97 10.10
CA LEU A 100 14.93 -10.90 11.04
C LEU A 100 15.12 -9.52 10.38
N PRO A 101 14.34 -8.50 10.78
CA PRO A 101 14.42 -7.16 10.19
C PRO A 101 15.83 -6.54 10.19
N SER A 102 16.64 -6.84 11.21
CA SER A 102 18.03 -6.38 11.31
C SER A 102 18.96 -6.96 10.24
N ARG A 103 18.71 -8.21 9.79
CA ARG A 103 19.52 -8.90 8.78
C ARG A 103 19.11 -8.55 7.34
N LEU A 104 17.91 -8.00 7.15
CA LEU A 104 17.41 -7.62 5.81
C LEU A 104 18.16 -6.42 5.22
N PHE A 105 18.74 -5.55 6.05
CA PHE A 105 19.47 -4.36 5.60
C PHE A 105 20.71 -4.74 4.79
N GLY A 106 20.80 -4.25 3.55
CA GLY A 106 21.92 -4.52 2.64
C GLY A 106 21.94 -5.94 2.05
N LEU A 107 20.95 -6.79 2.35
CA LEU A 107 20.90 -8.18 1.91
C LEU A 107 20.63 -8.34 0.40
N ARG A 108 20.11 -7.30 -0.25
CA ARG A 108 19.67 -7.31 -1.66
C ARG A 108 20.69 -7.90 -2.63
N LYS A 109 21.97 -7.48 -2.57
CA LYS A 109 22.99 -7.95 -3.54
C LYS A 109 23.16 -9.46 -3.47
N SER A 110 23.22 -10.01 -2.26
CA SER A 110 23.32 -11.45 -2.03
C SER A 110 21.99 -12.15 -2.33
N TRP A 111 20.86 -11.50 -2.03
CA TRP A 111 19.51 -11.99 -2.30
C TRP A 111 19.24 -12.21 -3.80
N GLU A 112 19.69 -11.29 -4.66
CA GLU A 112 19.45 -11.33 -6.10
C GLU A 112 20.50 -12.15 -6.88
N SER A 113 21.64 -12.47 -6.27
CA SER A 113 22.67 -13.27 -6.91
C SER A 113 22.23 -14.72 -7.10
N LYS A 114 22.18 -15.17 -8.36
CA LYS A 114 21.90 -16.56 -8.75
C LYS A 114 23.04 -17.52 -8.41
N GLY A 115 24.25 -17.01 -8.19
CA GLY A 115 25.43 -17.81 -7.90
C GLY A 115 25.56 -18.23 -6.43
N ILE A 116 24.77 -17.63 -5.53
CA ILE A 116 24.79 -17.91 -4.10
C ILE A 116 23.62 -18.85 -3.78
N ASN A 117 23.91 -20.05 -3.30
CA ASN A 117 22.89 -21.05 -2.94
C ASN A 117 22.92 -21.42 -1.46
N ASP A 118 23.77 -20.76 -0.71
CA ASP A 118 24.16 -20.97 0.68
C ASP A 118 23.92 -19.70 1.51
N LEU A 119 22.91 -18.90 1.15
CA LEU A 119 22.64 -17.66 1.88
C LEU A 119 22.13 -18.00 3.28
N GLN A 120 22.92 -17.72 4.30
CA GLN A 120 22.51 -17.94 5.68
C GLN A 120 21.44 -16.93 6.15
N ASP A 121 20.43 -17.43 6.85
CA ASP A 121 19.44 -16.63 7.56
C ASP A 121 19.89 -16.28 8.99
N SER A 122 19.01 -15.70 9.81
CA SER A 122 19.34 -15.29 11.19
C SER A 122 19.41 -16.48 12.17
N TYR A 123 18.86 -17.62 11.80
CA TYR A 123 18.87 -18.86 12.57
C TYR A 123 19.99 -19.82 12.15
N GLY A 124 20.77 -19.47 11.13
CA GLY A 124 21.89 -20.27 10.61
C GLY A 124 21.48 -21.29 9.54
N GLN A 125 20.27 -21.19 8.98
CA GLN A 125 19.82 -22.05 7.87
C GLN A 125 20.33 -21.50 6.54
N GLU A 126 20.70 -22.40 5.63
CA GLU A 126 21.16 -22.05 4.29
C GLU A 126 19.99 -22.07 3.28
N TRP A 127 19.87 -20.99 2.51
CA TRP A 127 18.79 -20.81 1.56
C TRP A 127 19.30 -20.77 0.11
N THR A 128 18.72 -21.66 -0.72
CA THR A 128 18.97 -21.67 -2.17
C THR A 128 18.33 -20.46 -2.85
N TYR A 129 18.77 -20.10 -4.07
CA TYR A 129 18.16 -19.01 -4.83
C TYR A 129 16.66 -19.19 -5.07
N GLU A 130 16.23 -20.42 -5.37
CA GLU A 130 14.82 -20.71 -5.67
C GLU A 130 13.93 -20.56 -4.44
N GLN A 131 14.36 -21.08 -3.28
CA GLN A 131 13.62 -20.92 -2.01
C GLN A 131 13.46 -19.45 -1.63
N ARG A 132 14.50 -18.63 -1.81
CA ARG A 132 14.47 -17.19 -1.55
C ARG A 132 13.47 -16.48 -2.47
N LYS A 133 13.44 -16.83 -3.75
CA LYS A 133 12.47 -16.26 -4.69
C LYS A 133 11.04 -16.70 -4.41
N GLN A 134 10.82 -17.93 -3.98
CA GLN A 134 9.49 -18.36 -3.52
C GLN A 134 9.05 -17.55 -2.28
N LEU A 135 9.94 -17.32 -1.33
CA LEU A 135 9.64 -16.48 -0.16
C LEU A 135 9.37 -15.02 -0.56
N GLU A 136 10.12 -14.47 -1.50
CA GLU A 136 9.90 -13.13 -2.05
C GLU A 136 8.51 -13.01 -2.70
N PHE A 137 8.08 -13.98 -3.50
CA PHE A 137 6.74 -14.00 -4.09
C PHE A 137 5.63 -14.15 -3.04
N LYS A 138 5.85 -14.94 -1.98
CA LYS A 138 4.93 -15.01 -0.83
C LYS A 138 4.78 -13.63 -0.17
N CYS A 139 5.88 -12.92 0.00
CA CYS A 139 5.86 -11.55 0.54
C CYS A 139 5.09 -10.58 -0.37
N HIS A 140 5.27 -10.65 -1.69
CA HIS A 140 4.51 -9.82 -2.64
C HIS A 140 3.01 -10.06 -2.51
N GLY A 141 2.59 -11.32 -2.44
CA GLY A 141 1.19 -11.70 -2.29
C GLY A 141 0.58 -11.23 -0.97
N ALA A 142 1.31 -11.35 0.14
CA ALA A 142 0.83 -10.91 1.44
C ALA A 142 0.75 -9.38 1.56
N PHE A 143 1.76 -8.66 1.06
CA PHE A 143 1.75 -7.20 1.01
C PHE A 143 0.57 -6.71 0.17
N PHE A 144 0.32 -7.36 -0.97
CA PHE A 144 -0.83 -7.09 -1.83
C PHE A 144 -2.16 -7.24 -1.07
N ILE A 145 -2.37 -8.35 -0.34
CA ILE A 145 -3.57 -8.58 0.47
C ILE A 145 -3.71 -7.50 1.55
N ALA A 146 -2.62 -7.13 2.23
CA ALA A 146 -2.62 -6.08 3.23
C ALA A 146 -3.09 -4.73 2.67
N ILE A 147 -2.59 -4.35 1.48
CA ILE A 147 -3.05 -3.14 0.79
C ILE A 147 -4.55 -3.23 0.47
N VAL A 148 -5.03 -4.35 -0.06
CA VAL A 148 -6.45 -4.52 -0.42
C VAL A 148 -7.35 -4.35 0.81
N ILE A 149 -6.99 -4.93 1.95
CA ILE A 149 -7.73 -4.77 3.21
C ILE A 149 -7.76 -3.30 3.65
N CYS A 150 -6.61 -2.63 3.65
CA CYS A 150 -6.57 -1.21 4.00
C CYS A 150 -7.32 -0.33 2.98
N GLN A 151 -7.43 -0.77 1.74
CA GLN A 151 -8.16 -0.07 0.69
C GLN A 151 -9.68 -0.13 0.92
N TRP A 152 -10.21 -1.23 1.44
CA TRP A 152 -11.62 -1.31 1.85
C TRP A 152 -11.93 -0.32 2.98
N ALA A 153 -11.07 -0.24 4.00
CA ALA A 153 -11.21 0.76 5.05
C ALA A 153 -11.13 2.19 4.48
N ALA A 154 -10.17 2.45 3.58
CA ALA A 154 -10.03 3.76 2.93
C ALA A 154 -11.23 4.13 2.06
N LEU A 155 -11.86 3.15 1.38
CA LEU A 155 -13.09 3.36 0.63
C LEU A 155 -14.24 3.80 1.54
N ILE A 156 -14.43 3.09 2.67
CA ILE A 156 -15.48 3.43 3.65
C ILE A 156 -15.28 4.87 4.16
N ILE A 157 -14.03 5.27 4.43
CA ILE A 157 -13.70 6.63 4.86
C ILE A 157 -13.94 7.65 3.74
N CYS A 158 -13.67 7.30 2.48
CA CYS A 158 -13.85 8.20 1.34
C CYS A 158 -15.32 8.36 0.90
N LYS A 159 -16.23 7.47 1.35
CA LYS A 159 -17.67 7.57 1.09
C LYS A 159 -18.26 8.88 1.60
N THR A 160 -17.74 9.40 2.71
CA THR A 160 -18.24 10.64 3.33
C THR A 160 -17.10 11.61 3.59
N ARG A 161 -17.29 12.88 3.25
CA ARG A 161 -16.31 13.95 3.48
C ARG A 161 -16.60 14.76 4.74
N ARG A 162 -17.86 14.85 5.17
CA ARG A 162 -18.24 15.60 6.38
C ARG A 162 -19.13 14.79 7.32
N ASN A 163 -20.09 14.06 6.78
CA ASN A 163 -21.04 13.32 7.59
C ASN A 163 -20.38 12.06 8.17
N SER A 164 -20.88 11.60 9.32
CA SER A 164 -20.52 10.27 9.81
C SER A 164 -21.23 9.19 8.98
N ILE A 165 -20.59 8.03 8.83
CA ILE A 165 -21.14 6.86 8.13
C ILE A 165 -22.48 6.43 8.74
N LEU A 166 -22.65 6.57 10.05
CA LEU A 166 -23.90 6.24 10.75
C LEU A 166 -25.07 7.15 10.33
N HIS A 167 -24.77 8.39 9.92
CA HIS A 167 -25.78 9.35 9.48
C HIS A 167 -26.08 9.22 7.99
N GLN A 168 -25.07 8.92 7.17
CA GLN A 168 -25.21 8.72 5.72
C GLN A 168 -25.85 7.36 5.38
N GLY A 169 -25.57 6.32 6.17
CA GLY A 169 -26.00 4.95 5.92
C GLY A 169 -25.12 4.22 4.88
N MET A 170 -25.19 2.89 4.91
CA MET A 170 -24.55 1.99 3.93
C MET A 170 -25.60 1.39 2.99
N LYS A 171 -26.32 2.24 2.27
CA LYS A 171 -27.17 1.80 1.14
C LYS A 171 -26.38 1.89 -0.16
#